data_AF-F0RRT3-F1
#
_entry.id   AF-F0RRT3-F1
#
_cell.length_a   1.000
_cell.length_b   1.000
_cell.length_c   1.000
_cell.angle_alpha   90.00
_cell.angle_beta   90.00
_cell.angle_gamma   90.00
#
_symmetry.space_group_name_H-M   'P 1'
#
loop_
_entity.id
_entity.type
_entity.pdbx_description
1 polymer ?
#
loop_
_entity_poly.entity_id
_entity_poly.type
_entity_poly.pdbx_seq_one_letter_code
_entity_poly.pdbx_strand_id
1 'polypeptide(L)'
;MQVVKNIPNLLSLSRIALSFGMFFAMKHPLVLFWIIVASGLTDVLDGFLARRLHCESDLGARLDSLGDLVFFSALVLYVVRYQMNIVQKYIVGIYVIFVIKTLSLVVCTIKNHATYSLHTYGNKLTGILVVGAVCLILLTAKGTFTAILVVVGMFSALEELLIMCFYKNPDSNTKSIFLYKKKHE
;
A
#
# COMPACT_ATOMS: atom_id res chain seq x y z
N MET A 1 -22.46 2.30 25.48
CA MET A 1 -21.74 1.09 25.02
C MET A 1 -21.64 0.92 23.49
N GLN A 2 -22.45 1.60 22.66
CA GLN A 2 -22.33 1.56 21.19
C GLN A 2 -21.32 2.59 20.60
N VAL A 3 -21.15 3.76 21.23
CA VAL A 3 -20.29 4.83 20.71
C VAL A 3 -18.83 4.40 20.58
N VAL A 4 -18.31 3.63 21.55
CA VAL A 4 -16.91 3.16 21.58
C VAL A 4 -16.60 2.18 20.44
N LYS A 5 -17.60 1.38 20.01
CA LYS A 5 -17.45 0.43 18.89
C LYS A 5 -17.40 1.11 17.52
N ASN A 6 -17.93 2.33 17.40
CA ASN A 6 -17.98 3.05 16.13
C ASN A 6 -16.79 4.00 15.92
N ILE A 7 -15.91 4.18 16.91
CA ILE A 7 -14.72 5.05 16.79
C ILE A 7 -13.80 4.58 15.65
N PRO A 8 -13.46 3.28 15.51
CA PRO A 8 -12.64 2.81 14.39
C PRO A 8 -13.32 3.08 13.04
N ASN A 9 -14.63 2.81 12.93
CA ASN A 9 -15.37 3.05 11.69
C ASN A 9 -15.44 4.54 11.33
N LEU A 10 -15.55 5.43 12.32
CA LEU A 10 -15.55 6.88 12.09
C LEU A 10 -14.17 7.35 11.61
N LEU A 11 -13.09 6.79 12.15
CA LEU A 11 -11.73 7.05 11.69
C LEU A 11 -11.52 6.57 10.25
N SER A 12 -11.93 5.35 9.90
CA SER A 12 -11.85 4.86 8.52
C SER A 12 -12.70 5.70 7.56
N LEU A 13 -13.86 6.20 7.99
CA LEU A 13 -14.67 7.13 7.21
C LEU A 13 -13.98 8.49 7.03
N SER A 14 -13.34 9.01 8.08
CA SER A 14 -12.55 10.24 8.00
C SER A 14 -11.38 10.10 7.03
N ARG A 15 -10.73 8.92 7.00
CA ARG A 15 -9.68 8.60 6.04
C ARG A 15 -10.19 8.63 4.61
N ILE A 16 -11.35 8.04 4.33
CA ILE A 16 -11.96 8.11 3.00
C ILE A 16 -12.19 9.57 2.60
N ALA A 17 -12.76 10.40 3.49
CA ALA A 17 -12.98 11.82 3.22
C ALA A 17 -11.67 12.58 2.96
N LEU A 18 -10.61 12.31 3.74
CA LEU A 18 -9.28 12.89 3.54
C LEU A 18 -8.67 12.46 2.19
N SER A 19 -8.76 11.17 1.84
CA SER A 19 -8.30 10.64 0.56
C SER A 19 -9.05 11.24 -0.63
N PHE A 20 -10.35 11.51 -0.50
CA PHE A 20 -11.10 12.29 -1.50
C PHE A 20 -10.62 13.75 -1.56
N GLY A 21 -10.30 14.35 -0.42
CA GLY A 21 -9.71 15.70 -0.34
C GLY A 21 -8.40 15.83 -1.10
N MET A 22 -7.61 14.76 -1.22
CA MET A 22 -6.35 14.76 -1.99
C MET A 22 -6.56 15.14 -3.46
N PHE A 23 -7.68 14.76 -4.08
CA PHE A 23 -7.99 15.10 -5.48
C PHE A 23 -8.15 16.60 -5.70
N PHE A 24 -8.66 17.32 -4.71
CA PHE A 24 -8.83 18.78 -4.76
C PHE A 24 -7.57 19.52 -4.35
N ALA A 25 -6.77 18.93 -3.44
CA ALA A 25 -5.54 19.54 -2.91
C ALA A 25 -4.30 19.36 -3.81
N MET A 26 -4.40 18.69 -4.97
CA MET A 26 -3.24 18.37 -5.81
C MET A 26 -2.40 19.58 -6.25
N LYS A 27 -3.02 20.76 -6.37
CA LYS A 27 -2.34 22.01 -6.75
C LYS A 27 -1.60 22.68 -5.59
N HIS A 28 -1.81 22.21 -4.35
CA HIS A 28 -1.26 22.79 -3.13
C HIS A 28 -0.39 21.75 -2.40
N PRO A 29 0.92 21.64 -2.73
CA PRO A 29 1.81 20.59 -2.22
C PRO A 29 1.82 20.47 -0.69
N LEU A 30 1.83 21.59 0.03
CA LEU A 30 1.82 21.61 1.50
C LEU A 30 0.51 21.09 2.09
N VAL A 31 -0.63 21.43 1.48
CA VAL A 31 -1.94 20.94 1.92
C VAL A 31 -2.03 19.43 1.65
N LEU A 32 -1.61 19.00 0.46
CA LEU A 32 -1.58 17.59 0.10
C LEU A 32 -0.67 16.78 1.04
N PHE A 33 0.49 17.31 1.42
CA PHE A 33 1.38 16.71 2.40
C PHE A 33 0.68 16.45 3.74
N TRP A 34 0.01 17.47 4.30
CA TRP A 34 -0.69 17.31 5.57
C TRP A 34 -1.87 16.35 5.49
N ILE A 35 -2.60 16.32 4.36
CA ILE A 35 -3.66 15.34 4.14
C ILE A 35 -3.08 13.92 4.11
N ILE A 36 -1.97 13.70 3.41
CA ILE A 36 -1.30 12.39 3.36
C ILE A 36 -0.88 11.92 4.76
N VAL A 37 -0.26 12.82 5.53
CA VAL A 37 0.17 12.53 6.90
C VAL A 37 -1.05 12.23 7.80
N ALA A 38 -2.11 13.03 7.71
CA ALA A 38 -3.33 12.81 8.48
C ALA A 38 -3.99 11.46 8.13
N SER A 39 -4.11 11.14 6.84
CA SER A 39 -4.66 9.85 6.37
C SER A 39 -3.85 8.65 6.88
N GLY A 40 -2.52 8.74 6.84
CA GLY A 40 -1.65 7.68 7.35
C GLY A 40 -1.72 7.54 8.87
N LEU A 41 -1.86 8.64 9.61
CA LEU A 41 -2.07 8.59 11.06
C LEU A 41 -3.43 7.98 11.41
N THR A 42 -4.49 8.30 10.67
CA THR A 42 -5.82 7.74 10.93
C THR A 42 -5.89 6.22 10.73
N ASP A 43 -5.15 5.66 9.76
CA ASP A 43 -5.01 4.22 9.48
C ASP A 43 -4.25 3.46 10.59
N VAL A 44 -3.22 4.09 11.16
CA VAL A 44 -2.52 3.47 12.28
C VAL A 44 -3.40 3.49 13.53
N LEU A 45 -4.16 4.57 13.72
CA LEU A 45 -5.00 4.76 14.90
C LEU A 45 -6.25 3.89 14.88
N ASP A 46 -6.94 3.74 13.74
CA ASP A 46 -8.15 2.91 13.65
C ASP A 46 -7.81 1.42 13.80
N GLY A 47 -6.74 0.94 13.16
CA GLY A 47 -6.23 -0.42 13.31
C GLY A 47 -5.76 -0.71 14.73
N PHE A 48 -5.09 0.24 15.40
CA PHE A 48 -4.69 0.11 16.79
C PHE A 48 -5.90 0.05 17.74
N LEU A 49 -6.88 0.92 17.55
CA LEU A 49 -8.08 0.97 18.39
C LEU A 49 -8.98 -0.25 18.17
N ALA A 50 -9.16 -0.70 16.93
CA ALA A 50 -9.94 -1.89 16.61
C ALA A 50 -9.39 -3.14 17.33
N ARG A 51 -8.06 -3.32 17.32
CA ARG A 51 -7.39 -4.42 18.02
C ARG A 51 -7.51 -4.30 19.53
N ARG A 52 -7.26 -3.11 20.08
CA ARG A 52 -7.28 -2.89 21.54
C ARG A 52 -8.68 -3.04 22.13
N LEU A 53 -9.71 -2.67 21.36
CA LEU A 53 -11.10 -2.75 21.80
C LEU A 53 -11.78 -4.07 21.40
N HIS A 54 -11.08 -4.98 20.72
CA HIS A 54 -11.65 -6.21 20.14
C HIS A 54 -12.92 -5.93 19.31
N CYS A 55 -12.88 -4.84 18.55
CA CYS A 55 -14.01 -4.33 17.75
C CYS A 55 -13.73 -4.41 16.25
N GLU A 56 -12.96 -5.40 15.83
CA GLU A 56 -12.76 -5.70 14.41
C GLU A 56 -14.12 -6.10 13.80
N SER A 57 -14.47 -5.49 12.68
CA SER A 57 -15.74 -5.75 11.99
C SER A 57 -15.52 -5.84 10.49
N ASP A 58 -16.30 -6.70 9.82
CA ASP A 58 -16.24 -6.87 8.36
C ASP A 58 -16.52 -5.55 7.62
N LEU A 59 -17.41 -4.71 8.18
CA LEU A 59 -17.70 -3.39 7.64
C LEU A 59 -16.48 -2.46 7.73
N GLY A 60 -15.82 -2.41 8.89
CA GLY A 60 -14.60 -1.63 9.07
C GLY A 60 -13.49 -2.07 8.13
N ALA A 61 -13.27 -3.38 7.97
CA ALA A 61 -12.27 -3.93 7.06
C ALA A 61 -12.53 -3.57 5.58
N ARG A 62 -13.81 -3.56 5.16
CA ARG A 62 -14.19 -3.12 3.80
C ARG A 62 -13.99 -1.62 3.61
N LEU A 63 -14.34 -0.81 4.59
CA LEU A 63 -14.14 0.65 4.54
C LEU A 63 -12.66 1.00 4.50
N ASP A 64 -11.84 0.30 5.28
CA ASP A 64 -10.39 0.46 5.27
C ASP A 64 -9.79 0.14 3.90
N SER A 65 -10.16 -1.01 3.31
CA SER A 65 -9.76 -1.40 1.95
C SER A 65 -10.17 -0.37 0.89
N LEU A 66 -11.36 0.22 1.02
CA LEU A 66 -11.82 1.32 0.14
C LEU A 66 -11.01 2.59 0.36
N GLY A 67 -10.73 2.95 1.62
CA GLY A 67 -9.90 4.10 1.97
C GLY A 67 -8.49 3.99 1.41
N ASP A 68 -7.87 2.81 1.51
CA ASP A 68 -6.60 2.45 0.90
C ASP A 68 -6.64 2.64 -0.62
N LEU A 69 -7.66 2.09 -1.29
CA LEU A 69 -7.79 2.20 -2.75
C LEU A 69 -7.89 3.66 -3.21
N VAL A 70 -8.71 4.47 -2.54
CA VAL A 70 -8.87 5.90 -2.85
C VAL A 70 -7.57 6.67 -2.56
N PHE A 71 -6.90 6.35 -1.45
CA PHE A 71 -5.64 6.98 -1.08
C PHE A 71 -4.53 6.70 -2.10
N PHE A 72 -4.30 5.44 -2.44
CA PHE A 72 -3.27 5.05 -3.41
C PHE A 72 -3.60 5.55 -4.82
N SER A 73 -4.86 5.54 -5.24
CA SER A 73 -5.26 6.11 -6.54
C SER A 73 -5.01 7.61 -6.62
N ALA A 74 -5.33 8.37 -5.57
CA ALA A 74 -4.99 9.79 -5.49
C ALA A 74 -3.48 10.04 -5.55
N LEU A 75 -2.69 9.21 -4.86
CA LEU A 75 -1.23 9.28 -4.87
C LEU A 75 -0.64 9.05 -6.26
N VAL A 76 -1.08 7.98 -6.94
CA VAL A 76 -0.67 7.66 -8.32
C VAL A 76 -1.04 8.78 -9.27
N LEU A 77 -2.27 9.31 -9.17
CA LEU A 77 -2.72 10.41 -10.01
C LEU A 77 -1.88 11.68 -9.81
N TYR A 78 -1.54 12.02 -8.57
CA TYR A 78 -0.64 13.14 -8.28
C TYR A 78 0.73 12.96 -8.94
N VAL A 79 1.33 11.78 -8.76
CA VAL A 79 2.66 11.46 -9.32
C VAL A 79 2.65 11.54 -10.85
N VAL A 80 1.64 10.96 -11.50
CA VAL A 80 1.48 10.99 -12.96
C VAL A 80 1.26 12.40 -13.47
N ARG A 81 0.45 13.22 -12.77
CA ARG A 81 0.06 14.55 -13.25
C ARG A 81 1.11 15.64 -13.03
N TYR A 82 1.84 15.58 -11.92
CA TYR A 82 2.73 16.67 -11.48
C TYR A 82 4.20 16.27 -11.39
N GLN A 83 4.52 14.98 -11.30
CA GLN A 83 5.88 14.49 -11.07
C GLN A 83 6.42 13.60 -12.21
N MET A 84 5.76 13.62 -13.38
CA MET A 84 6.13 12.79 -14.53
C MET A 84 7.60 12.96 -14.94
N ASN A 85 8.13 14.19 -14.92
CA ASN A 85 9.54 14.45 -15.28
C ASN A 85 10.53 13.65 -14.44
N ILE A 86 10.24 13.48 -13.15
CA ILE A 86 11.08 12.71 -12.22
C ILE A 86 10.92 11.21 -12.47
N VAL A 87 9.67 10.78 -12.68
CA VAL A 87 9.27 9.38 -12.82
C VAL A 87 9.70 8.80 -14.17
N GLN A 88 9.70 9.60 -15.23
CA GLN A 88 10.00 9.18 -16.59
C GLN A 88 11.39 8.54 -16.70
N LYS A 89 12.37 9.03 -15.94
CA LYS A 89 13.72 8.44 -15.87
C LYS A 89 13.70 6.98 -15.39
N TYR A 90 12.71 6.61 -14.58
CA TYR A 90 12.60 5.30 -13.95
C TYR A 90 11.41 4.48 -14.46
N ILE A 91 10.72 4.95 -15.52
CA ILE A 91 9.47 4.35 -16.00
C ILE A 91 9.65 2.89 -16.42
N VAL A 92 10.81 2.54 -16.99
CA VAL A 92 11.16 1.16 -17.36
C VAL A 92 11.18 0.26 -16.13
N GLY A 93 11.82 0.70 -15.04
CA GLY A 93 11.88 -0.06 -13.79
C GLY A 93 10.50 -0.24 -13.15
N ILE A 94 9.67 0.81 -13.17
CA ILE A 94 8.28 0.76 -12.69
C ILE A 94 7.46 -0.23 -13.53
N TYR A 95 7.62 -0.21 -14.86
CA TYR A 95 6.93 -1.14 -15.75
C TYR A 95 7.38 -2.59 -15.52
N VAL A 96 8.67 -2.82 -15.29
CA VAL A 96 9.20 -4.16 -14.92
C VAL A 96 8.57 -4.65 -13.62
N ILE A 97 8.48 -3.81 -12.57
CA ILE A 97 7.81 -4.17 -11.32
C ILE A 97 6.35 -4.55 -11.57
N PHE A 98 5.63 -3.76 -12.38
CA PHE A 98 4.23 -4.01 -12.72
C PHE A 98 4.05 -5.34 -13.45
N VAL A 99 4.93 -5.64 -14.42
CA VAL A 99 4.92 -6.91 -15.16
C VAL A 99 5.18 -8.09 -14.22
N ILE A 100 6.20 -8.01 -13.35
CA ILE A 100 6.52 -9.08 -12.39
C ILE A 100 5.34 -9.35 -11.46
N LYS A 101 4.70 -8.30 -10.92
CA LYS A 101 3.52 -8.46 -10.06
C LYS A 101 2.33 -9.05 -10.79
N THR A 102 2.07 -8.61 -12.03
CA THR A 102 0.99 -9.16 -12.85
C THR A 102 1.24 -10.64 -13.16
N LEU A 103 2.47 -11.01 -13.53
CA LEU A 103 2.87 -12.40 -13.73
C LEU A 103 2.68 -13.24 -12.46
N SER A 104 3.07 -12.70 -11.29
CA SER A 104 2.86 -13.37 -10.00
C SER A 104 1.39 -13.70 -9.74
N LEU A 105 0.49 -12.74 -10.03
CA LEU A 105 -0.95 -12.92 -9.90
C LEU A 105 -1.50 -13.94 -10.91
N VAL A 106 -1.05 -13.90 -12.17
CA VAL A 106 -1.46 -14.84 -13.21
C VAL A 106 -1.04 -16.27 -12.86
N VAL A 107 0.22 -16.47 -12.46
CA VAL A 107 0.73 -17.77 -12.01
C VAL A 107 -0.10 -18.30 -10.84
N CYS A 108 -0.42 -17.44 -9.88
CA CYS A 108 -1.28 -17.78 -8.74
C CYS A 108 -2.70 -18.20 -9.18
N THR A 109 -3.30 -17.43 -10.09
CA THR A 109 -4.66 -17.68 -10.58
C THR A 109 -4.74 -19.00 -11.35
N ILE A 110 -3.74 -19.31 -12.18
CA ILE A 110 -3.68 -20.56 -12.94
C ILE A 110 -3.45 -21.76 -11.99
N LYS A 111 -2.59 -21.61 -10.98
CA LYS A 111 -2.18 -22.72 -10.10
C LYS A 111 -3.22 -23.06 -9.03
N ASN A 112 -3.88 -22.04 -8.47
CA ASN A 112 -4.71 -22.18 -7.28
C ASN A 112 -6.18 -21.80 -7.50
N HIS A 113 -6.56 -21.39 -8.72
CA HIS A 113 -7.90 -20.90 -9.07
C HIS A 113 -8.43 -19.78 -8.14
N ALA A 114 -7.53 -19.09 -7.44
CA ALA A 114 -7.84 -18.05 -6.48
C ALA A 114 -6.78 -16.94 -6.55
N THR A 115 -7.23 -15.70 -6.39
CA THR A 115 -6.37 -14.52 -6.32
C THR A 115 -5.94 -14.29 -4.88
N TYR A 116 -4.72 -14.70 -4.55
CA TYR A 116 -4.12 -14.40 -3.24
C TYR A 116 -3.38 -13.07 -3.31
N SER A 117 -3.82 -12.08 -2.51
CA SER A 117 -3.03 -10.89 -2.23
C SER A 117 -2.04 -11.21 -1.11
N LEU A 118 -0.76 -11.36 -1.43
CA LEU A 118 0.27 -11.64 -0.42
C LEU A 118 0.70 -10.35 0.26
N HIS A 119 0.35 -10.22 1.54
CA HIS A 119 0.84 -9.16 2.42
C HIS A 119 2.23 -9.51 2.98
N THR A 120 3.22 -9.69 2.09
CA THR A 120 4.61 -9.91 2.49
C THR A 120 5.17 -8.68 3.22
N TYR A 121 6.18 -8.88 4.08
CA TYR A 121 6.92 -7.75 4.67
C TYR A 121 7.51 -6.81 3.62
N GLY A 122 7.95 -7.34 2.46
CA GLY A 122 8.40 -6.53 1.33
C GLY A 122 7.32 -5.57 0.80
N ASN A 123 6.09 -6.06 0.63
CA ASN A 123 4.97 -5.23 0.17
C ASN A 123 4.59 -4.14 1.19
N LYS A 124 4.68 -4.43 2.50
CA LYS A 124 4.47 -3.42 3.54
C LYS A 124 5.55 -2.34 3.52
N LEU A 125 6.81 -2.77 3.42
CA LEU A 125 7.96 -1.86 3.40
C LEU A 125 7.94 -0.97 2.15
N THR A 126 7.63 -1.54 0.98
CA THR A 126 7.48 -0.75 -0.26
C THR A 126 6.33 0.25 -0.17
N GLY A 127 5.19 -0.12 0.42
CA GLY A 127 4.09 0.83 0.66
C GLY A 127 4.50 2.02 1.53
N ILE A 128 5.18 1.77 2.66
CA ILE A 128 5.69 2.82 3.55
C ILE A 128 6.70 3.72 2.82
N LEU A 129 7.62 3.12 2.07
CA LEU A 129 8.61 3.88 1.29
C LEU A 129 7.96 4.74 0.21
N VAL A 130 6.89 4.25 -0.44
CA VAL A 130 6.17 5.02 -1.47
C VAL A 130 5.54 6.26 -0.86
N VAL A 131 4.82 6.11 0.26
CA VAL A 131 4.22 7.24 0.97
C VAL A 131 5.29 8.23 1.44
N GLY A 132 6.37 7.73 2.05
CA GLY A 132 7.49 8.55 2.52
C GLY A 132 8.18 9.32 1.39
N ALA A 133 8.41 8.68 0.25
CA ALA A 133 9.03 9.33 -0.89
C ALA A 133 8.13 10.40 -1.51
N VAL A 134 6.82 10.17 -1.61
CA VAL A 134 5.90 11.21 -2.10
C VAL A 134 5.86 12.40 -1.16
N CYS A 135 5.88 12.17 0.16
CA CYS A 135 6.01 13.24 1.15
C CYS A 135 7.32 14.05 0.96
N LEU A 136 8.45 13.38 0.72
CA LEU A 136 9.72 14.05 0.47
C LEU A 136 9.74 14.80 -0.86
N ILE A 137 9.10 14.26 -1.92
CA ILE A 137 8.95 14.97 -3.20
C ILE A 137 8.10 16.23 -3.01
N LEU A 138 7.04 16.17 -2.21
CA LEU A 138 6.19 17.33 -1.89
C LEU A 138 6.96 18.43 -1.14
N LEU A 139 7.88 18.08 -0.25
CA LEU A 139 8.65 19.04 0.55
C LEU A 139 9.91 19.58 -0.15
N THR A 140 10.62 18.72 -0.89
CA THR A 140 11.96 19.04 -1.45
C THR A 140 11.94 19.31 -2.95
N ALA A 141 10.85 18.98 -3.64
CA ALA A 141 10.72 18.96 -5.10
C ALA A 141 11.80 18.12 -5.82
N LYS A 142 12.56 17.29 -5.09
CA LYS A 142 13.65 16.47 -5.60
C LYS A 142 13.27 15.00 -5.53
N GLY A 143 13.54 14.30 -6.63
CA GLY A 143 13.28 12.87 -6.78
C GLY A 143 14.37 11.95 -6.23
N THR A 144 15.20 12.37 -5.28
CA THR A 144 16.43 11.65 -4.90
C THR A 144 16.16 10.21 -4.44
N PHE A 145 14.99 9.97 -3.83
CA PHE A 145 14.60 8.66 -3.29
C PHE A 145 13.85 7.76 -4.30
N THR A 146 13.50 8.25 -5.50
CA THR A 146 12.75 7.44 -6.48
C THR A 146 13.58 6.26 -7.00
N ALA A 147 14.90 6.42 -7.12
CA ALA A 147 15.80 5.33 -7.50
C ALA A 147 15.79 4.19 -6.48
N ILE A 148 15.92 4.53 -5.19
CA ILE A 148 15.90 3.55 -4.08
C ILE A 148 14.57 2.81 -4.06
N LEU A 149 13.47 3.55 -4.24
CA LEU A 149 12.12 2.99 -4.33
C LEU A 149 11.98 1.92 -5.40
N VAL A 150 12.49 2.19 -6.61
CA VAL A 150 12.40 1.26 -7.73
C VAL A 150 13.23 0.01 -7.45
N VAL A 151 14.43 0.16 -6.87
CA VAL A 151 15.25 -0.99 -6.48
C VAL A 151 14.55 -1.85 -5.43
N VAL A 152 14.06 -1.25 -4.35
CA VAL A 152 13.35 -1.99 -3.29
C VAL A 152 12.04 -2.60 -3.81
N GLY A 153 11.33 -1.88 -4.68
CA GLY A 153 10.13 -2.37 -5.35
C GLY A 153 10.38 -3.59 -6.23
N MET A 154 11.49 -3.63 -6.96
CA MET A 154 11.91 -4.80 -7.74
C MET A 154 12.19 -6.00 -6.84
N PHE A 155 12.93 -5.83 -5.74
CA PHE A 155 13.17 -6.92 -4.79
C PHE A 155 11.88 -7.47 -4.18
N SER A 156 10.95 -6.59 -3.80
CA SER A 156 9.64 -6.99 -3.26
C SER A 156 8.80 -7.76 -4.28
N ALA A 157 8.78 -7.32 -5.54
CA ALA A 157 8.05 -8.00 -6.61
C ALA A 157 8.65 -9.38 -6.92
N LEU A 158 9.98 -9.49 -6.88
CA LEU A 158 10.67 -10.77 -7.03
C LEU A 158 10.39 -11.72 -5.87
N GLU A 159 10.38 -11.24 -4.61
CA GLU A 159 9.99 -12.05 -3.45
C GLU A 159 8.58 -12.63 -3.62
N GLU A 160 7.62 -11.80 -4.06
CA GLU A 160 6.24 -12.22 -4.31
C GLU A 160 6.14 -13.28 -5.42
N LEU A 161 6.85 -13.10 -6.54
CA LEU A 161 6.91 -14.08 -7.63
C LEU A 161 7.48 -15.42 -7.18
N LEU A 162 8.56 -15.39 -6.39
CA LEU A 162 9.19 -16.60 -5.86
C LEU A 162 8.24 -17.37 -4.95
N ILE A 163 7.53 -16.70 -4.03
CA ILE A 163 6.55 -17.35 -3.15
C ILE A 163 5.45 -18.04 -3.98
N MET A 164 4.90 -17.34 -4.97
CA MET A 164 3.83 -17.88 -5.82
C MET A 164 4.29 -19.07 -6.66
N CYS A 165 5.55 -19.05 -7.13
CA CYS A 165 6.12 -20.13 -7.91
C CYS A 165 6.36 -21.39 -7.06
N PHE A 166 7.04 -21.23 -5.91
CA PHE A 166 7.47 -22.34 -5.07
C PHE A 166 6.34 -22.99 -4.26
N TYR A 167 5.32 -22.24 -3.81
CA TYR A 167 4.29 -22.76 -2.90
C TYR A 167 2.95 -23.01 -3.59
N LYS A 168 2.35 -24.18 -3.33
CA LYS A 168 1.09 -24.65 -3.97
C LYS A 168 -0.17 -24.19 -3.25
N ASN A 169 -0.06 -23.78 -1.98
CA ASN A 169 -1.11 -23.10 -1.22
C ASN A 169 -0.46 -21.98 -0.39
N PRO A 170 -0.21 -20.81 -1.00
CA PRO A 170 0.33 -19.68 -0.26
C PRO A 170 -0.77 -19.15 0.67
N ASP A 171 -0.54 -19.26 1.97
CA ASP A 171 -1.44 -18.73 2.99
C ASP A 171 -1.41 -17.18 2.92
N SER A 172 -2.55 -16.49 2.95
CA SER A 172 -2.59 -15.01 2.87
C SER A 172 -1.80 -14.33 4.01
N ASN A 173 -1.50 -15.08 5.08
CA ASN A 173 -0.68 -14.66 6.22
C ASN A 173 0.81 -15.01 6.10
N THR A 174 1.31 -15.37 4.91
CA THR A 174 2.73 -15.71 4.72
C THR A 174 3.60 -14.46 4.88
N LYS A 175 4.24 -14.33 6.05
CA LYS A 175 4.93 -13.12 6.50
C LYS A 175 6.17 -12.78 5.65
N SER A 176 6.96 -13.78 5.25
CA SER A 176 8.10 -13.71 4.31
C SER A 176 8.57 -15.13 3.94
N ILE A 177 9.32 -15.29 2.84
CA ILE A 177 9.96 -16.56 2.43
C ILE A 177 10.71 -17.22 3.60
N PHE A 178 11.45 -16.42 4.39
CA PHE A 178 12.27 -16.93 5.49
C PHE A 178 11.45 -17.47 6.67
N LEU A 179 10.25 -16.95 6.89
CA LEU A 179 9.36 -17.38 7.97
C LEU A 179 8.49 -18.57 7.57
N TYR A 180 8.19 -18.73 6.28
CA TYR A 180 7.46 -19.90 5.80
C TYR A 180 8.32 -21.17 5.88
N LYS A 181 9.61 -21.08 5.53
CA LYS A 181 10.55 -22.21 5.64
C LYS A 181 10.64 -22.75 7.07
N LYS A 182 10.58 -21.87 8.09
CA LYS A 182 10.66 -22.25 9.51
C LYS A 182 9.36 -22.86 10.08
N LYS A 183 8.22 -22.73 9.40
CA LYS A 183 6.93 -23.31 9.84
C LYS A 183 6.72 -24.75 9.34
N HIS A 184 7.55 -25.20 8.39
CA HIS A 184 7.43 -26.48 7.70
C HIS A 184 8.74 -27.30 7.67
N GLU A 185 9.72 -26.93 8.49
CA GLU A 185 10.81 -27.83 8.97
C GLU A 185 10.39 -28.39 10.33
#